data_AF-A0A183M9W9-F1
#
_entry.id   AF-A0A183M9W9-F1
#
_cell.length_a   1.000
_cell.length_b   1.000
_cell.length_c   1.000
_cell.angle_alpha   90.00
_cell.angle_beta   90.00
_cell.angle_gamma   90.00
#
_symmetry.space_group_name_H-M   'P 1'
#
loop_
_entity.id
_entity.type
_entity.pdbx_description
1 polymer ?
#
loop_
_entity_poly.entity_id
_entity_poly.type
_entity_poly.pdbx_seq_one_letter_code
_entity_poly.pdbx_strand_id
1 'polypeptide(L)' 'MTLLTTRATIYLGTWNVRTMWDTGRTFQIAAEMRRHNLEVLGISETHWT' A
#
# COMPACT_ATOMS: atom_id res chain seq x y z
N MET A 1 -26.63 18.50 -20.41
CA MET A 1 -25.30 19.01 -20.02
C MET A 1 -25.03 18.51 -18.61
N THR A 2 -24.17 17.50 -18.44
CA THR A 2 -23.84 16.89 -17.15
C THR A 2 -22.61 17.57 -16.57
N LEU A 3 -22.79 18.40 -15.54
CA LEU A 3 -21.70 19.00 -14.78
C LEU A 3 -21.16 17.96 -13.78
N LEU A 4 -19.90 17.56 -13.97
CA LEU A 4 -19.00 16.90 -13.01
C LEU A 4 -19.37 15.47 -12.57
N THR A 5 -18.66 14.49 -13.14
CA THR A 5 -18.45 13.18 -12.51
C THR A 5 -16.98 13.08 -12.14
N THR A 6 -16.67 13.01 -10.85
CA THR A 6 -15.38 12.50 -10.38
C THR A 6 -15.62 11.10 -9.85
N ARG A 7 -15.31 10.09 -10.66
CA ARG A 7 -15.27 8.69 -10.24
C ARG A 7 -13.88 8.15 -10.56
N ALA A 8 -12.91 8.52 -9.74
CA ALA A 8 -11.67 7.78 -9.64
C ALA A 8 -11.88 6.63 -8.65
N THR A 9 -11.61 5.39 -9.06
CA THR A 9 -11.57 4.24 -8.17
C THR A 9 -10.15 4.12 -7.64
N ILE A 10 -9.97 4.22 -6.31
CA ILE A 10 -8.66 4.12 -5.66
C ILE A 10 -8.62 2.83 -4.86
N TYR A 11 -7.63 1.97 -5.13
CA TYR A 11 -7.42 0.75 -4.35
C TYR A 11 -6.54 1.02 -3.13
N LEU A 12 -7.15 0.87 -1.95
CA LEU A 12 -6.49 1.04 -0.65
C LEU A 12 -6.28 -0.31 0.02
N GLY A 13 -5.09 -0.53 0.58
CA GLY A 13 -4.81 -1.68 1.45
C GLY A 13 -4.21 -1.25 2.78
N THR A 14 -4.32 -2.12 3.78
CA THR A 14 -3.60 -1.96 5.05
C THR A 14 -2.80 -3.23 5.36
N TRP A 15 -1.59 -3.06 5.90
CA TRP A 15 -0.74 -4.18 6.26
C TRP A 15 0.11 -3.87 7.50
N ASN A 16 -0.02 -4.72 8.52
CA ASN A 16 0.91 -4.76 9.63
C ASN A 16 2.21 -5.47 9.25
N VAL A 17 3.30 -4.70 9.17
CA VAL A 17 4.63 -5.13 8.71
C VAL A 17 5.44 -5.78 9.84
N ARG A 18 5.05 -5.54 11.10
CA ARG A 18 5.66 -6.02 12.37
C ARG A 18 7.07 -5.49 12.67
N THR A 19 7.93 -5.43 11.66
CA THR A 19 9.25 -4.80 11.69
C THR A 19 9.77 -4.56 10.27
N MET A 20 10.45 -3.44 10.04
CA MET A 20 11.13 -3.10 8.78
C MET A 20 12.60 -3.56 8.73
N TRP A 21 13.12 -4.14 9.82
CA TRP A 21 14.53 -4.51 9.95
C TRP A 21 14.99 -5.61 8.97
N ASP A 22 14.05 -6.43 8.50
CA ASP A 22 14.38 -7.53 7.60
C ASP A 22 14.89 -7.04 6.23
N THR A 23 16.04 -7.59 5.80
CA THR A 23 16.68 -7.23 4.54
C THR A 23 15.85 -7.78 3.39
N GLY A 24 15.01 -6.94 2.79
CA GLY A 24 14.11 -7.31 1.71
C GLY A 24 12.64 -6.99 1.96
N ARG A 25 12.29 -6.52 3.17
CA ARG A 25 10.92 -6.12 3.52
C ARG A 25 10.34 -5.09 2.56
N THR A 26 11.11 -4.07 2.19
CA THR A 26 10.69 -3.05 1.23
C THR A 26 10.35 -3.65 -0.13
N PHE A 27 11.09 -4.67 -0.58
CA PHE A 27 10.79 -5.38 -1.83
C PHE A 27 9.52 -6.22 -1.72
N GLN A 28 9.29 -6.87 -0.57
CA GLN A 28 8.04 -7.61 -0.31
C GLN A 28 6.83 -6.67 -0.34
N ILE A 29 6.95 -5.50 0.29
CA ILE A 29 5.89 -4.47 0.29
C ILE A 29 5.59 -4.00 -1.14
N ALA A 30 6.61 -3.70 -1.93
CA ALA A 30 6.43 -3.29 -3.33
C ALA A 30 5.82 -4.40 -4.21
N ALA A 31 6.18 -5.66 -3.98
CA ALA A 31 5.60 -6.80 -4.67
C ALA A 31 4.11 -6.96 -4.33
N GLU A 32 3.73 -6.76 -3.07
CA GLU A 32 2.34 -6.89 -2.61
C GLU A 32 1.45 -5.77 -3.17
N MET A 33 1.95 -4.52 -3.18
CA MET A 33 1.26 -3.41 -3.84
C MET A 33 0.97 -3.72 -5.32
N ARG A 34 1.95 -4.29 -6.02
CA ARG A 34 1.79 -4.69 -7.43
C ARG A 34 0.82 -5.85 -7.60
N ARG A 35 0.92 -6.88 -6.75
CA ARG A 35 0.06 -8.08 -6.79
C ARG A 35 -1.40 -7.73 -6.62
N HIS A 36 -1.70 -6.76 -5.75
CA HIS A 36 -3.06 -6.35 -5.43
C HIS A 36 -3.52 -5.10 -6.19
N ASN A 37 -2.68 -4.56 -7.09
CA ASN A 37 -2.96 -3.34 -7.83
C ASN A 37 -3.38 -2.17 -6.90
N LEU A 38 -2.73 -2.08 -5.74
CA LEU A 38 -3.00 -1.05 -4.75
C LEU A 38 -2.34 0.26 -5.17
N GLU A 39 -3.11 1.33 -5.11
CA GLU A 39 -2.60 2.69 -5.31
C GLU A 39 -2.03 3.26 -4.01
N VAL A 40 -2.60 2.88 -2.87
CA VAL A 40 -2.11 3.29 -1.55
C VAL A 40 -2.12 2.11 -0.59
N LEU A 41 -1.02 1.94 0.14
CA LEU A 41 -0.89 0.95 1.19
C LEU A 41 -0.55 1.66 2.51
N GLY A 42 -1.44 1.56 3.49
CA GLY A 42 -1.14 1.95 4.87
C GLY A 42 -0.39 0.83 5.58
N ILE A 43 0.79 1.11 6.13
CA ILE A 43 1.58 0.14 6.88
C ILE A 43 1.68 0.49 8.37
N SER A 44 1.66 -0.52 9.23
CA SER A 44 1.82 -0.38 10.69
C SER A 44 2.94 -1.27 11.24
N GLU A 45 3.41 -0.96 12.46
CA GLU A 45 4.53 -1.63 13.13
C GLU A 45 5.85 -1.60 12.31
N THR A 46 6.20 -0.42 11.80
CA THR A 46 7.43 -0.17 11.04
C THR A 46 8.62 0.11 11.95
N HIS A 47 8.94 -0.84 12.84
CA HIS A 47 10.10 -0.74 13.71
C HIS A 47 11.39 -0.91 12.89
N TRP A 48 12.38 -0.03 13.11
CA TRP A 48 13.68 -0.01 12.42
C TRP A 48 14.84 -0.50 13.28
N THR A 49 14.53 -0.98 14.48
CA THR A 49 15.45 -1.46 15.52
C THR A 49 15.48 -2.97 15.60
#